data_AF-A0A966U1H9-F1
#
_entry.id   AF-A0A966U1H9-F1
#
_cell.length_a   1.000
_cell.length_b   1.000
_cell.length_c   1.000
_cell.angle_alpha   90.00
_cell.angle_beta   90.00
_cell.angle_gamma   90.00
#
_symmetry.space_group_name_H-M   'P 1'
#
loop_
_entity.id
_entity.type
_entity.pdbx_description
1 polymer ?
#
loop_
_entity_poly.entity_id
_entity_poly.type
_entity_poly.pdbx_seq_one_letter_code
_entity_poly.pdbx_strand_id
1 'polypeptide(L)'
;MASPLHPPPTIWFDKFLLTQFLSNATLTAGHGYLRQGRVLRAELSEDGSVLEGTTRGSRPQPYQQSIRLQQDKKGQFRPVGLCTCPVSYNCKHVAAVLLCHAQQQPARLASAPSAITPAPAEPVLPPSIVSWLASFPGDAAASVAARRDQLLYLLDLTEAAPQPAALTVSPVVQALRKDGSAGTARPFRFHQLSTSPRYLTPADRAILRRLSDTAYAPRGIGADSDAADLLRSILSTGRARWAEPEGP
;
A
#
# COMPACT_ATOMS: atom_id res chain seq x y z
N MET A 1 -1.00 7.00 51.73
CA MET A 1 -1.50 5.76 51.10
C MET A 1 -1.34 5.92 49.60
N ALA A 2 -0.30 5.33 49.02
CA ALA A 2 -0.07 5.38 47.58
C ALA A 2 -1.00 4.37 46.91
N SER A 3 -1.88 4.84 46.03
CA SER A 3 -2.72 3.99 45.19
C SER A 3 -1.84 3.05 44.37
N PRO A 4 -2.23 1.77 44.19
CA PRO A 4 -1.49 0.88 43.31
C PRO A 4 -1.59 1.42 41.88
N LEU A 5 -0.43 1.70 41.28
CA LEU A 5 -0.28 1.90 39.84
C LEU A 5 -0.93 0.69 39.17
N HIS A 6 -2.10 0.88 38.56
CA HIS A 6 -2.65 -0.14 37.67
C HIS A 6 -1.60 -0.36 36.57
N PRO A 7 -1.25 -1.62 36.25
CA PRO A 7 -0.41 -1.87 35.09
C PRO A 7 -1.10 -1.25 33.87
N PRO A 8 -0.36 -0.61 32.94
CA PRO A 8 -0.96 -0.06 31.74
C PRO A 8 -1.78 -1.13 31.04
N PRO A 9 -2.98 -0.80 30.52
CA PRO A 9 -3.76 -1.75 29.75
C PRO A 9 -2.89 -2.29 28.63
N THR A 10 -2.76 -3.62 28.56
CA THR A 10 -2.06 -4.24 27.44
C THR A 10 -2.97 -4.15 26.23
N ILE A 11 -2.70 -3.19 25.36
CA ILE A 11 -3.51 -2.95 24.16
C ILE A 11 -3.04 -3.89 23.06
N TRP A 12 -3.88 -4.88 22.75
CA TRP A 12 -3.65 -5.85 21.70
C TRP A 12 -4.39 -5.42 20.43
N PHE A 13 -3.66 -5.30 19.33
CA PHE A 13 -4.24 -5.12 18.01
C PHE A 13 -4.11 -6.43 17.24
N ASP A 14 -5.23 -7.10 16.99
CA ASP A 14 -5.23 -8.11 15.93
C ASP A 14 -5.33 -7.43 14.55
N LYS A 15 -4.96 -8.17 13.51
CA LYS A 15 -5.02 -7.68 12.13
C LYS A 15 -6.45 -7.27 11.74
N PHE A 16 -7.47 -7.91 12.32
CA PHE A 16 -8.87 -7.71 11.99
C PHE A 16 -9.39 -6.36 12.53
N LEU A 17 -9.06 -6.01 13.76
CA LEU A 17 -9.34 -4.72 14.40
C LEU A 17 -8.68 -3.57 13.64
N LEU A 18 -7.45 -3.76 13.16
CA LEU A 18 -6.79 -2.73 12.38
C LEU A 18 -7.48 -2.46 11.03
N THR A 19 -8.06 -3.48 10.39
CA THR A 19 -8.81 -3.31 9.12
C THR A 19 -10.09 -2.49 9.25
N GLN A 20 -10.59 -2.29 10.48
CA GLN A 20 -11.74 -1.43 10.75
C GLN A 20 -11.38 0.07 10.71
N PHE A 21 -10.09 0.41 10.89
CA PHE A 21 -9.63 1.81 11.01
C PHE A 21 -8.60 2.21 9.96
N LEU A 22 -7.98 1.22 9.32
CA LEU A 22 -6.97 1.38 8.28
C LEU A 22 -7.41 0.58 7.05
N SER A 23 -7.32 1.19 5.87
CA SER A 23 -7.64 0.47 4.63
C SER A 23 -6.68 -0.71 4.41
N ASN A 24 -7.13 -1.72 3.66
CA ASN A 24 -6.29 -2.86 3.30
C ASN A 24 -5.00 -2.44 2.58
N ALA A 25 -5.07 -1.41 1.73
CA ALA A 25 -3.90 -0.85 1.06
C ALA A 25 -2.91 -0.23 2.06
N THR A 26 -3.40 0.56 3.01
CA THR A 26 -2.60 1.18 4.08
C THR A 26 -1.91 0.14 4.95
N LEU A 27 -2.63 -0.92 5.34
CA LEU A 27 -2.07 -2.02 6.13
C LEU A 27 -1.01 -2.81 5.35
N THR A 28 -1.27 -3.06 4.07
CA THR A 28 -0.32 -3.76 3.19
C THR A 28 0.98 -2.95 3.05
N ALA A 29 0.86 -1.64 2.82
CA ALA A 29 2.00 -0.74 2.76
C ALA A 29 2.73 -0.65 4.12
N GLY A 30 2.00 -0.59 5.23
CA GLY A 30 2.56 -0.60 6.58
C GLY A 30 3.37 -1.86 6.88
N HIS A 31 2.87 -3.04 6.51
CA HIS A 31 3.61 -4.29 6.56
C HIS A 31 4.89 -4.27 5.71
N GLY A 32 4.86 -3.60 4.55
CA GLY A 32 6.05 -3.37 3.73
C GLY A 32 7.12 -2.57 4.47
N TYR A 33 6.73 -1.46 5.10
CA TYR A 33 7.63 -0.61 5.87
C TYR A 33 8.23 -1.33 7.08
N LEU A 34 7.42 -2.11 7.79
CA LEU A 34 7.89 -2.92 8.92
C LEU A 34 8.93 -3.96 8.47
N ARG A 35 8.62 -4.74 7.42
CA ARG A 35 9.55 -5.76 6.87
C ARG A 35 10.88 -5.18 6.39
N GLN A 36 10.86 -3.94 5.91
CA GLN A 36 12.05 -3.24 5.43
C GLN A 36 12.85 -2.57 6.56
N GLY A 37 12.50 -2.82 7.83
CA GLY A 37 13.19 -2.23 8.99
C GLY A 37 13.08 -0.71 9.04
N ARG A 38 11.98 -0.13 8.50
CA ARG A 38 11.81 1.33 8.44
C ARG A 38 11.20 1.91 9.70
N VAL A 39 10.77 1.10 10.66
CA VAL A 39 10.32 1.56 11.98
C VAL A 39 11.55 1.73 12.87
N LEU A 40 11.85 2.97 13.25
CA LEU A 40 13.01 3.33 14.08
C LEU A 40 12.64 3.33 15.57
N ARG A 41 11.39 3.66 15.90
CA ARG A 41 10.88 3.73 17.27
C ARG A 41 9.39 3.39 17.28
N ALA A 42 8.95 2.66 18.29
CA ALA A 42 7.55 2.37 18.61
C ALA A 42 7.45 2.20 20.13
N GLU A 43 7.03 3.24 20.84
CA GLU A 43 7.01 3.27 22.31
C GLU A 43 5.66 3.73 22.82
N LEU A 44 5.07 2.91 23.69
CA LEU A 44 3.80 3.20 24.36
C LEU A 44 4.06 4.09 25.58
N SER A 45 3.22 5.10 25.78
CA SER A 45 3.23 5.92 26.99
C SER A 45 2.93 5.08 28.23
N GLU A 46 3.38 5.55 29.40
CA GLU A 46 3.22 4.83 30.68
C GLU A 46 1.76 4.55 31.05
N ASP A 47 0.83 5.42 30.62
CA ASP A 47 -0.60 5.28 30.82
C ASP A 47 -1.29 4.42 29.74
N GLY A 48 -0.54 3.94 28.74
CA GLY A 48 -1.06 3.15 27.63
C GLY A 48 -1.91 3.93 26.62
N SER A 49 -2.02 5.25 26.74
CA SER A 49 -2.98 6.03 25.94
C SER A 49 -2.44 6.50 24.58
N VAL A 50 -1.11 6.60 24.44
CA VAL A 50 -0.45 7.10 23.23
C VAL A 50 0.72 6.22 22.85
N LEU A 51 0.73 5.77 21.60
CA LEU A 51 1.86 5.10 20.96
C LEU A 51 2.61 6.12 20.11
N GLU A 52 3.84 6.45 20.51
CA GLU A 52 4.74 7.34 19.80
C GLU A 52 5.66 6.53 18.87
N GLY A 53 5.74 6.96 17.62
CA GLY A 53 6.42 6.27 16.55
C GLY A 53 7.42 7.14 15.82
N THR A 54 8.46 6.53 15.27
CA THR A 54 9.33 7.17 14.28
C THR A 54 9.62 6.20 13.15
N THR A 55 9.43 6.64 11.92
CA THR A 55 9.64 5.81 10.72
C THR A 55 10.47 6.54 9.67
N ARG A 56 11.36 5.81 9.00
CA ARG A 56 12.07 6.29 7.83
C ARG A 56 11.14 6.28 6.62
N GLY A 57 10.89 7.47 6.07
CA GLY A 57 10.05 7.67 4.89
C GLY A 57 10.85 8.05 3.65
N SER A 58 10.20 8.78 2.74
CA SER A 58 10.80 9.28 1.50
C SER A 58 11.64 10.55 1.70
N ARG A 59 11.44 11.29 2.80
CA ARG A 59 12.25 12.45 3.15
C ARG A 59 13.52 12.04 3.92
N PRO A 60 14.60 12.84 3.86
CA PRO A 60 15.80 12.62 4.67
C PRO A 60 15.49 12.59 6.18
N GLN A 61 14.59 13.47 6.65
CA GLN A 61 14.14 13.49 8.03
C GLN A 61 13.07 12.40 8.26
N PRO A 62 13.24 11.53 9.27
CA PRO A 62 12.23 10.55 9.65
C PRO A 62 10.89 11.18 10.01
N TYR A 63 9.81 10.48 9.70
CA TYR A 63 8.47 10.89 10.10
C TYR A 63 8.17 10.43 11.52
N GLN A 64 7.66 11.34 12.33
CA GLN A 64 7.12 11.07 13.66
C GLN A 64 5.61 10.81 13.61
N GLN A 65 5.13 9.88 14.43
CA GLN A 65 3.73 9.52 14.59
C GLN A 65 3.31 9.59 16.05
N SER A 66 2.15 10.18 16.33
CA SER A 66 1.49 10.10 17.63
C SER A 66 0.14 9.41 17.44
N ILE A 67 -0.05 8.27 18.11
CA ILE A 67 -1.20 7.38 17.88
C ILE A 67 -1.97 7.23 19.18
N ARG A 68 -3.12 7.91 19.27
CA ARG A 68 -4.00 7.82 20.43
C ARG A 68 -4.79 6.52 20.37
N LEU A 69 -4.80 5.78 21.47
CA LEU A 69 -5.50 4.51 21.62
C LEU A 69 -6.74 4.77 22.46
N GLN A 70 -7.81 5.25 21.81
CA GLN A 70 -9.05 5.60 22.50
C GLN A 70 -9.92 4.38 22.68
N GLN A 71 -10.47 4.18 23.87
CA GLN A 71 -11.49 3.15 24.08
C GLN A 71 -12.86 3.70 23.70
N ASP A 72 -13.61 2.97 22.88
CA ASP A 72 -14.99 3.32 22.55
C ASP A 72 -15.97 2.90 23.66
N LYS A 73 -17.25 3.26 23.52
CA LYS A 73 -18.31 2.92 24.49
C LYS A 73 -18.53 1.41 24.67
N LYS A 74 -18.01 0.58 23.77
CA LYS A 74 -18.09 -0.89 23.79
C LYS A 74 -16.80 -1.53 24.30
N GLY A 75 -15.85 -0.73 24.75
CA GLY A 75 -14.57 -1.21 25.28
C GLY A 75 -13.52 -1.52 24.20
N GLN A 76 -13.77 -1.22 22.93
CA GLN A 76 -12.84 -1.49 21.82
C GLN A 76 -11.83 -0.35 21.64
N PHE A 77 -10.57 -0.70 21.41
CA PHE A 77 -9.52 0.28 21.16
C PHE A 77 -9.53 0.75 19.71
N ARG A 78 -9.73 2.06 19.53
CA ARG A 78 -9.67 2.77 18.26
C ARG A 78 -8.37 3.56 18.16
N PRO A 79 -7.44 3.14 17.27
CA PRO A 79 -6.24 3.91 17.00
C PRO A 79 -6.57 5.13 16.14
N VAL A 80 -6.16 6.29 16.61
CA VAL A 80 -6.23 7.57 15.90
C VAL A 80 -4.81 8.10 15.75
N GLY A 81 -4.23 7.91 14.57
CA GLY A 81 -2.83 8.23 14.29
C GLY A 81 -2.66 9.52 13.53
N LEU A 82 -1.86 10.43 14.08
CA LEU A 82 -1.31 11.59 13.38
C LEU A 82 0.15 11.34 13.03
N CYS A 83 0.56 11.79 11.86
CA CYS A 83 1.89 11.60 11.32
C CYS A 83 2.37 12.90 10.68
N THR A 84 3.66 13.19 10.82
CA THR A 84 4.32 14.33 10.13
C THR A 84 4.51 14.14 8.62
N CYS A 85 3.95 13.08 8.04
CA CYS A 85 4.02 12.84 6.60
C CYS A 85 2.90 13.59 5.85
N PRO A 86 3.00 13.77 4.51
CA PRO A 86 2.01 14.51 3.73
C PRO A 86 0.57 14.00 3.84
N VAL A 87 0.38 12.71 4.11
CA VAL A 87 -0.94 12.08 4.29
C VAL A 87 -1.56 12.47 5.64
N SER A 88 -0.73 12.80 6.63
CA SER A 88 -1.05 13.19 8.01
C SER A 88 -1.80 12.16 8.86
N TYR A 89 -2.97 11.69 8.43
CA TYR A 89 -3.87 10.86 9.24
C TYR A 89 -3.82 9.39 8.83
N ASN A 90 -3.70 8.47 9.80
CA ASN A 90 -3.83 7.01 9.61
C ASN A 90 -3.11 6.45 8.37
N CYS A 91 -1.91 6.97 8.11
CA CYS A 91 -1.11 6.58 6.96
C CYS A 91 -0.40 5.23 7.17
N LYS A 92 0.29 4.74 6.14
CA LYS A 92 1.10 3.50 6.22
C LYS A 92 2.18 3.53 7.30
N HIS A 93 2.69 4.71 7.67
CA HIS A 93 3.66 4.84 8.77
C HIS A 93 3.02 4.55 10.14
N VAL A 94 1.79 5.07 10.36
CA VAL A 94 0.98 4.75 11.54
C VAL A 94 0.71 3.25 11.59
N ALA A 95 0.33 2.65 10.46
CA ALA A 95 0.13 1.22 10.35
C ALA A 95 1.41 0.42 10.70
N ALA A 96 2.58 0.84 10.19
CA ALA A 96 3.84 0.18 10.47
C ALA A 96 4.21 0.21 11.97
N VAL A 97 3.97 1.33 12.65
CA VAL A 97 4.23 1.49 14.09
C VAL A 97 3.27 0.62 14.92
N LEU A 98 1.97 0.61 14.60
CA LEU A 98 0.98 -0.26 15.25
C LEU A 98 1.35 -1.75 15.11
N LEU A 99 1.75 -2.16 13.91
CA LEU A 99 2.19 -3.53 13.63
C LEU A 99 3.50 -3.88 14.37
N CYS A 100 4.45 -2.95 14.43
CA CYS A 100 5.70 -3.13 15.16
C CYS A 100 5.44 -3.35 16.65
N HIS A 101 4.64 -2.49 17.25
CA HIS A 101 4.26 -2.60 18.66
C HIS A 101 3.50 -3.90 18.95
N ALA A 102 2.56 -4.30 18.07
CA ALA A 102 1.85 -5.56 18.22
C ALA A 102 2.77 -6.79 18.17
N GLN A 103 3.89 -6.74 17.43
CA GLN A 103 4.88 -7.83 17.39
C GLN A 103 5.78 -7.90 18.63
N GLN A 104 5.94 -6.79 19.35
CA GLN A 104 6.79 -6.70 20.54
C GLN A 104 6.08 -7.20 21.82
N GLN A 105 4.77 -7.43 21.77
CA GLN A 105 4.02 -7.91 22.93
C GLN A 105 4.02 -9.45 23.00
N PRO A 106 4.19 -10.05 24.20
CA PRO A 106 4.22 -11.50 24.37
C PRO A 106 2.84 -12.10 24.08
N ALA A 107 2.67 -12.72 22.91
CA ALA A 107 1.41 -13.30 22.44
C ALA A 107 0.64 -14.04 23.55
N ARG A 108 -0.35 -13.39 24.17
CA ARG A 108 -1.41 -14.09 24.89
C ARG A 108 -2.28 -14.74 23.82
N LEU A 109 -1.96 -16.01 23.57
CA LEU A 109 -2.78 -16.95 22.82
C LEU A 109 -4.26 -16.69 23.13
N ALA A 110 -5.01 -16.38 22.08
CA ALA A 110 -6.46 -16.37 22.12
C ALA A 110 -6.94 -17.69 22.73
N SER A 111 -7.62 -17.58 23.87
CA SER A 111 -8.29 -18.69 24.53
C SER A 111 -9.46 -19.16 23.66
N ALA A 112 -9.20 -20.09 22.76
CA ALA A 112 -10.17 -21.04 22.24
C ALA A 112 -9.43 -22.37 21.98
N PRO A 113 -9.91 -23.51 22.50
CA PRO A 113 -9.19 -24.76 22.42
C PRO A 113 -9.32 -25.31 20.99
N SER A 114 -8.27 -25.14 20.18
CA SER A 114 -7.97 -26.10 19.13
C SER A 114 -6.66 -26.77 19.51
N ALA A 115 -6.79 -28.05 19.85
CA ALA A 115 -5.66 -28.94 19.98
C ALA A 115 -4.76 -28.83 18.75
N ILE A 116 -3.45 -28.99 18.97
CA ILE A 116 -2.45 -29.73 18.18
C ILE A 116 -1.05 -29.11 18.47
N THR A 117 -0.25 -29.86 19.23
CA THR A 117 1.17 -30.27 18.98
C THR A 117 2.26 -29.19 18.73
N PRO A 118 3.50 -29.35 19.24
CA PRO A 118 4.41 -28.22 19.46
C PRO A 118 5.04 -27.68 18.17
N ALA A 119 5.55 -26.45 18.32
CA ALA A 119 6.11 -25.55 17.32
C ALA A 119 6.88 -26.19 16.15
N PRO A 120 6.82 -25.55 14.98
CA PRO A 120 8.03 -25.42 14.20
C PRO A 120 8.35 -23.99 13.75
N ALA A 121 9.65 -23.86 13.47
CA ALA A 121 10.42 -22.91 12.67
C ALA A 121 9.64 -22.05 11.66
N GLU A 122 10.30 -20.93 11.29
CA GLU A 122 10.03 -20.00 10.17
C GLU A 122 8.88 -20.41 9.27
N PRO A 123 7.90 -19.54 8.96
CA PRO A 123 6.69 -19.92 8.25
C PRO A 123 7.01 -20.56 6.90
N VAL A 124 7.14 -21.89 6.88
CA VAL A 124 7.25 -22.68 5.67
C VAL A 124 5.84 -22.69 5.12
N LEU A 125 5.66 -22.04 3.98
CA LEU A 125 4.39 -21.98 3.29
C LEU A 125 3.82 -23.40 3.16
N PRO A 126 2.52 -23.62 3.41
CA PRO A 126 1.88 -24.92 3.23
C PRO A 126 2.23 -25.51 1.85
N PRO A 127 2.48 -26.82 1.72
CA PRO A 127 2.86 -27.44 0.46
C PRO A 127 1.86 -27.17 -0.67
N SER A 128 0.58 -26.98 -0.34
CA SER A 128 -0.46 -26.57 -1.27
C SER A 128 -0.24 -25.15 -1.83
N ILE A 129 0.23 -24.22 -1.00
CA ILE A 129 0.60 -22.86 -1.42
C ILE A 129 1.91 -22.87 -2.18
N VAL A 130 2.90 -23.67 -1.78
CA VAL A 130 4.16 -23.83 -2.54
C VAL A 130 3.89 -24.44 -3.91
N SER A 131 3.06 -25.47 -3.99
CA SER A 131 2.64 -26.11 -5.24
C SER A 131 1.82 -25.14 -6.11
N TRP A 132 0.93 -24.35 -5.49
CA TRP A 132 0.21 -23.29 -6.17
C TRP A 132 1.13 -22.14 -6.63
N LEU A 133 2.12 -21.75 -5.84
CA LEU A 133 3.13 -20.75 -6.21
C LEU A 133 4.01 -21.26 -7.36
N ALA A 134 4.39 -22.54 -7.32
CA ALA A 134 5.11 -23.23 -8.39
C ALA A 134 4.24 -23.46 -9.63
N SER A 135 2.90 -23.36 -9.50
CA SER A 135 1.97 -23.39 -10.62
C SER A 135 1.89 -22.06 -11.36
N PHE A 136 2.44 -20.97 -10.79
CA PHE A 136 2.72 -19.77 -11.58
C PHE A 136 4.03 -20.00 -12.34
N PRO A 137 4.02 -20.04 -13.68
CA PRO A 137 5.25 -20.03 -14.43
C PRO A 137 6.06 -18.80 -14.03
N GLY A 138 7.26 -19.05 -13.49
CA GLY A 138 8.30 -18.06 -13.30
C GLY A 138 8.62 -17.40 -14.64
N ASP A 139 8.83 -16.09 -14.57
CA ASP A 139 9.05 -15.13 -15.65
C ASP A 139 9.30 -15.71 -17.05
N ALA A 140 8.42 -15.34 -17.97
CA ALA A 140 8.84 -15.09 -19.33
C ALA A 140 8.14 -13.81 -19.78
N ALA A 141 8.93 -12.89 -20.31
CA ALA A 141 8.50 -11.92 -21.29
C ALA A 141 7.73 -12.67 -22.39
N ALA A 142 6.44 -12.89 -22.18
CA ALA A 142 5.60 -13.66 -23.07
C ALA A 142 5.18 -12.73 -24.19
N SER A 143 6.01 -12.75 -25.24
CA SER A 143 5.65 -12.57 -26.64
C SER A 143 4.39 -11.74 -26.90
N VAL A 144 4.62 -10.51 -27.35
CA VAL A 144 3.64 -9.63 -28.00
C VAL A 144 3.26 -10.20 -29.37
N ALA A 145 2.95 -11.48 -29.46
CA ALA A 145 2.38 -12.05 -30.68
C ALA A 145 0.86 -11.81 -30.65
N ALA A 146 0.44 -11.04 -31.65
CA ALA A 146 -0.93 -10.72 -32.02
C ALA A 146 -1.73 -9.93 -30.99
N ARG A 147 -1.45 -8.65 -30.79
CA ARG A 147 -2.36 -7.78 -30.03
C ARG A 147 -2.44 -6.39 -30.65
N ARG A 148 -3.62 -6.09 -31.19
CA ARG A 148 -3.96 -4.79 -31.79
C ARG A 148 -4.22 -3.71 -30.75
N ASP A 149 -4.10 -3.97 -29.46
CA ASP A 149 -4.32 -2.96 -28.41
C ASP A 149 -3.11 -3.00 -27.45
N GLN A 150 -2.53 -1.85 -27.15
CA GLN A 150 -1.42 -1.66 -26.22
C GLN A 150 -1.78 -0.64 -25.14
N LEU A 151 -1.40 -0.92 -23.89
CA LEU A 151 -1.53 0.05 -22.78
C LEU A 151 -0.34 1.01 -22.76
N LEU A 152 -0.61 2.30 -22.57
CA LEU A 152 0.35 3.38 -22.32
C LEU A 152 -0.05 4.17 -21.08
N TYR A 153 0.94 4.77 -20.42
CA TYR A 153 0.74 5.67 -19.28
C TYR A 153 1.16 7.09 -19.68
N LEU A 154 0.18 7.97 -19.90
CA LEU A 154 0.45 9.36 -20.25
C LEU A 154 0.75 10.17 -18.99
N LEU A 155 1.95 10.76 -18.92
CA LEU A 155 2.41 11.66 -17.88
C LEU A 155 2.18 13.09 -18.34
N ASP A 156 1.49 13.90 -17.55
CA ASP A 156 1.24 15.31 -17.88
C ASP A 156 1.35 16.19 -16.64
N LEU A 157 1.81 17.44 -16.82
CA LEU A 157 1.87 18.44 -15.78
C LEU A 157 0.69 19.39 -15.93
N THR A 158 -0.27 19.29 -15.02
CA THR A 158 -1.38 20.23 -14.97
C THR A 158 -0.98 21.44 -14.14
N GLU A 159 -0.84 22.59 -14.79
CA GLU A 159 -0.69 23.88 -14.14
C GLU A 159 -2.06 24.54 -13.99
N ALA A 160 -2.56 24.63 -12.78
CA ALA A 160 -3.82 25.31 -12.48
C ALA A 160 -3.61 26.30 -11.34
N ALA A 161 -3.27 27.55 -11.66
CA ALA A 161 -3.16 28.61 -10.66
C ALA A 161 -4.47 28.71 -9.86
N PRO A 162 -4.44 28.81 -8.51
CA PRO A 162 -3.29 29.08 -7.62
C PRO A 162 -2.56 27.84 -7.08
N GLN A 163 -2.79 26.65 -7.65
CA GLN A 163 -2.20 25.38 -7.18
C GLN A 163 -0.85 25.12 -7.86
N PRO A 164 0.13 24.52 -7.14
CA PRO A 164 1.39 24.11 -7.75
C PRO A 164 1.14 23.07 -8.85
N ALA A 165 2.00 23.06 -9.87
CA ALA A 165 1.95 22.11 -10.97
C ALA A 165 1.86 20.67 -10.43
N ALA A 166 0.85 19.93 -10.87
CA ALA A 166 0.60 18.56 -10.43
C ALA A 166 0.89 17.59 -11.56
N LEU A 167 1.74 16.59 -11.29
CA LEU A 167 1.93 15.48 -12.21
C LEU A 167 0.70 14.57 -12.16
N THR A 168 0.12 14.34 -13.33
CA THR A 168 -1.00 13.43 -13.55
C THR A 168 -0.52 12.23 -14.36
N VAL A 169 -1.16 11.07 -14.12
CA VAL A 169 -0.98 9.88 -14.96
C VAL A 169 -2.33 9.44 -15.47
N SER A 170 -2.46 9.40 -16.79
CA SER A 170 -3.65 8.93 -17.49
C SER A 170 -3.35 7.64 -18.25
N PRO A 171 -3.87 6.48 -17.81
CA PRO A 171 -3.71 5.24 -18.57
C PRO A 171 -4.57 5.30 -19.83
N VAL A 172 -3.98 5.01 -20.98
CA VAL A 172 -4.66 4.96 -22.28
C VAL A 172 -4.38 3.64 -22.99
N VAL A 173 -5.32 3.19 -23.81
CA VAL A 173 -5.18 2.04 -24.69
C VAL A 173 -5.11 2.55 -26.12
N GLN A 174 -4.04 2.21 -26.81
CA GLN A 174 -3.82 2.57 -28.20
C GLN A 174 -3.99 1.34 -29.08
N ALA A 175 -4.78 1.48 -30.15
CA ALA A 175 -4.91 0.41 -31.13
C ALA A 175 -3.67 0.38 -32.05
N LEU A 176 -3.00 -0.74 -32.20
CA LEU A 176 -1.95 -1.01 -33.18
C LEU A 176 -2.57 -1.54 -34.48
N ARG A 177 -2.24 -0.89 -35.59
CA ARG A 177 -2.61 -1.35 -36.94
C ARG A 177 -1.73 -2.53 -37.38
N LYS A 178 -2.13 -3.20 -38.46
CA LYS A 178 -1.41 -4.38 -39.01
C LYS A 178 0.03 -4.09 -39.44
N ASP A 179 0.33 -2.84 -39.76
CA ASP A 179 1.64 -2.33 -40.16
C ASP A 179 2.50 -1.89 -38.96
N GLY A 180 2.02 -2.07 -37.73
CA GLY A 180 2.69 -1.60 -36.52
C GLY A 180 2.50 -0.11 -36.24
N SER A 181 1.77 0.62 -37.07
CA SER A 181 1.48 2.03 -36.82
C SER A 181 0.49 2.21 -35.67
N ALA A 182 0.71 3.29 -34.92
CA ALA A 182 -0.15 3.78 -33.88
C ALA A 182 -1.52 4.24 -34.42
N GLY A 183 -2.58 3.63 -33.94
CA GLY A 183 -3.97 4.03 -34.12
C GLY A 183 -4.47 4.92 -32.98
N THR A 184 -5.78 5.11 -32.91
CA THR A 184 -6.40 6.01 -31.92
C THR A 184 -6.18 5.53 -30.49
N ALA A 185 -5.73 6.43 -29.61
CA ALA A 185 -5.66 6.20 -28.18
C ALA A 185 -6.99 6.57 -27.50
N ARG A 186 -7.43 5.72 -26.57
CA ARG A 186 -8.63 5.94 -25.75
C ARG A 186 -8.31 5.76 -24.27
N PRO A 187 -8.95 6.50 -23.34
CA PRO A 187 -8.65 6.32 -21.93
C PRO A 187 -9.03 4.93 -21.44
N PHE A 188 -8.16 4.32 -20.64
CA PHE A 188 -8.42 3.01 -20.03
C PHE A 188 -9.59 3.11 -19.05
N ARG A 189 -10.47 2.11 -19.07
CA ARG A 189 -11.64 2.06 -18.17
C ARG A 189 -11.33 1.11 -17.03
N PHE A 190 -11.19 1.62 -15.81
CA PHE A 190 -10.80 0.82 -14.63
C PHE A 190 -11.74 -0.35 -14.33
N HIS A 191 -13.02 -0.29 -14.70
CA HIS A 191 -13.94 -1.42 -14.58
C HIS A 191 -13.49 -2.64 -15.42
N GLN A 192 -12.70 -2.46 -16.48
CA GLN A 192 -12.12 -3.55 -17.28
C GLN A 192 -10.99 -4.31 -16.54
N LEU A 193 -10.57 -3.89 -15.34
CA LEU A 193 -9.59 -4.66 -14.56
C LEU A 193 -10.12 -6.03 -14.13
N SER A 194 -11.43 -6.19 -13.99
CA SER A 194 -12.07 -7.48 -13.68
C SER A 194 -12.10 -8.43 -14.87
N THR A 195 -12.13 -7.90 -16.10
CA THR A 195 -12.27 -8.68 -17.34
C THR A 195 -10.96 -9.25 -17.88
N SER A 196 -9.84 -8.99 -17.20
CA SER A 196 -8.49 -9.47 -17.54
C SER A 196 -8.10 -9.32 -19.02
N PRO A 197 -8.08 -8.09 -19.58
CA PRO A 197 -7.63 -7.86 -20.95
C PRO A 197 -6.24 -8.45 -21.20
N ARG A 198 -6.08 -9.12 -22.35
CA ARG A 198 -4.83 -9.82 -22.69
C ARG A 198 -3.64 -8.85 -22.79
N TYR A 199 -3.82 -7.58 -23.16
CA TYR A 199 -2.72 -6.62 -23.30
C TYR A 199 -2.11 -6.14 -21.96
N LEU A 200 -2.70 -6.52 -20.82
CA LEU A 200 -2.20 -6.17 -19.48
C LEU A 200 -1.24 -7.23 -18.97
N THR A 201 -0.07 -6.79 -18.51
CA THR A 201 0.88 -7.59 -17.73
C THR A 201 0.46 -7.66 -16.25
N PRO A 202 1.08 -8.53 -15.43
CA PRO A 202 0.91 -8.49 -13.98
C PRO A 202 1.31 -7.14 -13.36
N ALA A 203 2.39 -6.53 -13.85
CA ALA A 203 2.84 -5.20 -13.43
C ALA A 203 1.80 -4.12 -13.75
N ASP A 204 1.22 -4.13 -14.96
CA ASP A 204 0.19 -3.17 -15.36
C ASP A 204 -1.04 -3.24 -14.44
N ARG A 205 -1.46 -4.46 -14.07
CA ARG A 205 -2.59 -4.67 -13.15
C ARG A 205 -2.33 -4.07 -11.77
N ALA A 206 -1.12 -4.23 -11.24
CA ALA A 206 -0.74 -3.67 -9.95
C ALA A 206 -0.74 -2.14 -9.98
N ILE A 207 -0.19 -1.54 -11.05
CA ILE A 207 -0.18 -0.08 -11.26
C ILE A 207 -1.61 0.45 -11.40
N LEU A 208 -2.45 -0.17 -12.24
CA LEU A 208 -3.81 0.28 -12.50
C LEU A 208 -4.72 0.20 -11.27
N ARG A 209 -4.52 -0.76 -10.36
CA ARG A 209 -5.22 -0.81 -9.07
C ARG A 209 -4.87 0.37 -8.17
N ARG A 210 -3.59 0.74 -8.13
CA ARG A 210 -3.14 1.92 -7.37
C ARG A 210 -3.68 3.21 -7.98
N LEU A 211 -3.71 3.29 -9.31
CA LEU A 211 -4.29 4.42 -10.02
C LEU A 211 -5.82 4.51 -9.82
N SER A 212 -6.57 3.40 -9.80
CA SER A 212 -8.01 3.46 -9.51
C SER A 212 -8.31 4.00 -8.11
N ASP A 213 -7.48 3.64 -7.14
CA ASP A 213 -7.60 4.12 -5.76
C ASP A 213 -7.23 5.61 -5.64
N THR A 214 -6.43 6.13 -6.58
CA THR A 214 -5.97 7.54 -6.64
C THR A 214 -6.82 8.40 -7.58
N ALA A 215 -7.58 7.81 -8.51
CA ALA A 215 -8.36 8.50 -9.55
C ALA A 215 -9.51 9.39 -9.01
N TYR A 216 -9.76 9.34 -7.69
CA TYR A 216 -10.68 10.22 -6.98
C TYR A 216 -9.97 11.34 -6.18
N ALA A 217 -8.65 11.47 -6.25
CA ALA A 217 -7.90 12.51 -5.54
C ALA A 217 -7.85 13.82 -6.36
N PRO A 218 -8.40 14.94 -5.86
CA PRO A 218 -8.48 16.20 -6.60
C PRO A 218 -7.13 16.93 -6.81
N ARG A 219 -5.98 16.30 -6.53
CA ARG A 219 -4.64 16.93 -6.54
C ARG A 219 -3.57 16.18 -7.34
N GLY A 220 -3.97 15.24 -8.21
CA GLY A 220 -3.02 14.42 -8.95
C GLY A 220 -2.18 13.50 -8.05
N ILE A 221 -1.15 12.85 -8.61
CA ILE A 221 -0.35 11.85 -7.90
C ILE A 221 0.52 12.47 -6.80
N GLY A 222 0.75 13.78 -6.84
CA GLY A 222 1.61 14.50 -5.90
C GLY A 222 1.16 14.52 -4.43
N ALA A 223 -0.08 14.10 -4.13
CA ALA A 223 -0.59 14.04 -2.76
C ALA A 223 -0.41 12.67 -2.08
N ASP A 224 -0.05 11.62 -2.82
CA ASP A 224 0.16 10.29 -2.25
C ASP A 224 1.63 10.07 -1.87
N SER A 225 1.84 9.61 -0.64
CA SER A 225 3.16 9.26 -0.09
C SER A 225 3.87 8.10 -0.83
N ASP A 226 3.21 7.43 -1.78
CA ASP A 226 3.77 6.40 -2.66
C ASP A 226 3.91 6.84 -4.14
N ALA A 227 3.74 8.13 -4.44
CA ALA A 227 3.87 8.71 -5.77
C ALA A 227 5.17 8.33 -6.49
N ALA A 228 6.31 8.48 -5.83
CA ALA A 228 7.62 8.19 -6.41
C ALA A 228 7.77 6.70 -6.77
N ASP A 229 7.27 5.80 -5.93
CA ASP A 229 7.32 4.35 -6.21
C ASP A 229 6.31 3.96 -7.28
N LEU A 230 5.15 4.61 -7.35
CA LEU A 230 4.21 4.44 -8.46
C LEU A 230 4.84 4.84 -9.80
N LEU A 231 5.49 6.01 -9.83
CA LEU A 231 6.19 6.50 -11.02
C LEU A 231 7.33 5.57 -11.44
N ARG A 232 8.16 5.09 -10.49
CA ARG A 232 9.20 4.09 -10.81
C ARG A 232 8.60 2.82 -11.39
N SER A 233 7.51 2.30 -10.82
CA SER A 233 6.81 1.13 -11.38
C SER A 233 6.32 1.41 -12.80
N ILE A 234 5.73 2.58 -13.06
CA ILE A 234 5.27 2.98 -14.40
C ILE A 234 6.45 3.05 -15.38
N LEU A 235 7.53 3.75 -15.04
CA LEU A 235 8.70 3.89 -15.92
C LEU A 235 9.35 2.53 -16.23
N SER A 236 9.38 1.62 -15.25
CA SER A 236 9.93 0.27 -15.44
C SER A 236 9.17 -0.59 -16.45
N THR A 237 7.92 -0.22 -16.79
CA THR A 237 7.15 -0.92 -17.83
C THR A 237 7.62 -0.60 -19.26
N GLY A 238 8.35 0.51 -19.46
CA GLY A 238 8.70 1.04 -20.79
C GLY A 238 7.51 1.65 -21.56
N ARG A 239 6.34 1.77 -20.93
CA ARG A 239 5.08 2.23 -21.55
C ARG A 239 4.67 3.65 -21.15
N ALA A 240 5.53 4.33 -20.40
CA ALA A 240 5.34 5.74 -20.05
C ALA A 240 5.56 6.63 -21.28
N ARG A 241 4.72 7.64 -21.44
CA ARG A 241 4.82 8.64 -22.52
C ARG A 241 4.49 10.02 -21.98
N TRP A 242 5.19 11.05 -22.43
CA TRP A 242 4.89 12.43 -22.03
C TRP A 242 3.77 13.06 -22.87
N ALA A 243 2.73 13.56 -22.21
CA ALA A 243 1.54 14.26 -22.74
C ALA A 243 0.68 13.46 -23.74
N GLU A 244 1.29 12.85 -24.75
CA GLU A 244 0.62 12.18 -25.86
C GLU A 244 1.19 10.75 -26.07
N PRO A 245 0.44 9.84 -26.73
CA PRO A 245 0.87 8.46 -26.96
C PRO A 245 2.21 8.28 -27.71
N GLU A 246 2.54 9.22 -28.59
CA GLU A 246 3.81 9.25 -29.35
C GLU A 246 4.88 10.12 -28.69
N GLY A 247 4.62 10.61 -27.48
CA GLY A 247 5.55 11.43 -26.71
C GLY A 247 6.79 10.65 -26.27
N PRO A 248 7.86 11.38 -25.85
CA PRO A 248 9.07 10.76 -25.31
C PRO A 248 8.82 9.97 -24.01
#